data_AF-A0A6B8VV82-F1
#
_entry.id   AF-A0A6B8VV82-F1
#
_cell.length_a   1.000
_cell.length_b   1.000
_cell.length_c   1.000
_cell.angle_alpha   90.00
_cell.angle_beta   90.00
_cell.angle_gamma   90.00
#
_symmetry.space_group_name_H-M   'P 1'
#
loop_
_entity.id
_entity.type
_entity.pdbx_description
1 polymer ?
#
loop_
_entity_poly.entity_id
_entity_poly.type
_entity_poly.pdbx_seq_one_letter_code
_entity_poly.pdbx_strand_id
1 'polypeptide(L)'
;MRGLYLGLAAVFCVAALATNFFDIPRFIAIAAIVIAGIFLVLGLRATAENREPAPIELDAKKKATIRAMLERGDEGAAIRQVQLWFRDTTSEEARRAVQGMG
;
A
#
# COMPACT_ATOMS: atom_id res chain seq x y z
N MET A 1 -0.60 13.65 8.15
CA MET A 1 -1.56 12.94 9.03
C MET A 1 -1.29 11.44 9.23
N ARG A 2 -0.48 10.76 8.40
CA ARG A 2 -0.25 9.29 8.47
C ARG A 2 0.49 8.80 9.72
N GLY A 3 1.51 9.54 10.18
CA GLY A 3 2.28 9.21 11.37
C GLY A 3 1.52 9.41 12.70
N LEU A 4 0.49 10.26 12.70
CA LEU A 4 -0.32 10.53 13.90
C LEU A 4 -1.19 9.34 14.26
N TYR A 5 -1.90 8.72 13.30
CA TYR A 5 -2.77 7.58 13.58
C TYR A 5 -2.00 6.30 13.94
N LEU A 6 -0.88 6.02 13.25
CA LEU A 6 -0.02 4.88 13.58
C LEU A 6 0.76 5.09 14.89
N GLY A 7 1.18 6.32 15.16
CA GLY A 7 1.78 6.70 16.44
C GLY A 7 0.80 6.55 17.60
N LEU A 8 -0.46 6.96 17.42
CA LEU A 8 -1.49 6.80 18.45
C LEU A 8 -1.81 5.31 18.71
N ALA A 9 -1.86 4.48 17.67
CA ALA A 9 -2.04 3.04 17.81
C ALA A 9 -0.87 2.37 18.55
N ALA A 10 0.36 2.79 18.26
CA ALA A 10 1.55 2.31 18.99
C ALA A 10 1.51 2.73 20.46
N VAL A 11 1.14 3.98 20.76
CA VAL A 11 0.98 4.47 22.14
C VAL A 11 -0.12 3.71 22.88
N PHE A 12 -1.25 3.40 22.25
CA PHE A 12 -2.31 2.59 22.86
C PHE A 12 -1.90 1.13 23.09
N CYS A 13 -1.12 0.52 22.19
CA CYS A 13 -0.54 -0.81 22.40
C CYS A 13 0.45 -0.83 23.58
N VAL A 14 1.31 0.19 23.69
CA VAL A 14 2.26 0.33 24.82
C VAL A 14 1.51 0.59 26.12
N ALA A 15 0.46 1.43 26.10
CA ALA A 15 -0.40 1.66 27.25
C ALA A 15 -1.12 0.37 27.70
N ALA A 16 -1.62 -0.44 26.77
CA ALA A 16 -2.23 -1.73 27.07
C ALA A 16 -1.23 -2.72 27.70
N LEU A 17 0.02 -2.79 27.20
CA LEU A 17 1.07 -3.56 27.85
C LEU A 17 1.38 -3.05 29.27
N ALA A 18 1.43 -1.73 29.45
CA ALA A 18 1.67 -1.12 30.75
C ALA A 18 0.55 -1.45 31.76
N THR A 19 -0.72 -1.52 31.35
CA THR A 19 -1.81 -1.92 32.25
C THR A 19 -1.66 -3.32 32.82
N ASN A 20 -0.94 -4.22 32.13
CA ASN A 20 -0.66 -5.58 32.59
C ASN A 20 0.40 -5.61 33.72
N PHE A 21 1.19 -4.55 33.88
CA PHE A 21 2.19 -4.41 34.95
C PHE A 21 1.61 -3.82 36.25
N PHE A 22 0.40 -3.25 36.23
CA PHE A 22 -0.19 -2.50 37.35
C PHE A 22 -1.36 -3.21 38.07
N ASP A 23 -1.50 -4.54 37.93
CA ASP A 23 -2.58 -5.33 38.57
C ASP A 23 -4.00 -4.79 38.30
N ILE A 24 -4.18 -4.22 37.10
CA ILE A 24 -5.45 -3.64 36.67
C ILE A 24 -6.41 -4.77 36.30
N PRO A 25 -7.70 -4.69 36.68
CA PRO A 25 -8.68 -5.73 36.38
C PRO A 25 -8.67 -6.14 34.91
N ARG A 26 -8.56 -7.44 34.65
CA ARG A 26 -8.33 -8.03 33.30
C ARG A 26 -9.36 -7.59 32.24
N PHE A 27 -10.58 -7.23 32.65
CA PHE A 27 -11.60 -6.71 31.74
C PHE A 27 -11.25 -5.34 31.14
N ILE A 28 -10.51 -4.50 31.87
CA ILE A 28 -10.05 -3.18 31.39
C ILE A 28 -8.96 -3.36 30.33
N ALA A 29 -8.03 -4.30 30.54
CA ALA A 29 -7.01 -4.64 29.55
C ALA A 29 -7.64 -5.18 28.25
N ILE A 30 -8.66 -6.02 28.35
CA ILE A 30 -9.39 -6.54 27.18
C ILE A 30 -10.10 -5.40 26.43
N ALA A 31 -10.79 -4.50 27.13
CA ALA A 31 -11.46 -3.35 26.52
C ALA A 31 -10.46 -2.43 25.79
N ALA A 32 -9.29 -2.19 26.40
CA ALA A 32 -8.23 -1.38 25.79
C ALA A 32 -7.67 -2.01 24.50
N ILE A 33 -7.47 -3.34 24.48
CA ILE A 33 -7.01 -4.07 23.29
C ILE A 33 -8.06 -4.02 22.17
N VAL A 34 -9.35 -4.17 22.50
CA VAL A 34 -10.43 -4.08 21.51
C VAL A 34 -10.48 -2.69 20.87
N ILE A 35 -10.38 -1.63 21.68
CA ILE A 35 -10.35 -0.25 21.19
C ILE A 35 -9.11 -0.02 20.31
N ALA A 36 -7.93 -0.50 20.73
CA ALA A 36 -6.70 -0.39 19.93
C ALA A 36 -6.83 -1.11 18.58
N GLY A 37 -7.45 -2.29 18.55
CA GLY A 37 -7.73 -3.05 17.33
C GLY A 37 -8.64 -2.28 16.36
N ILE A 38 -9.70 -1.64 16.86
CA ILE A 38 -10.61 -0.82 16.04
C ILE A 38 -9.86 0.36 15.40
N PHE A 39 -9.05 1.07 16.18
CA PHE A 39 -8.24 2.18 15.67
C PHE A 39 -7.20 1.74 14.65
N LEU A 40 -6.59 0.56 14.82
CA LEU A 40 -5.65 0.00 13.85
C LEU A 40 -6.33 -0.29 12.51
N VAL A 41 -7.50 -0.92 12.53
CA VAL A 41 -8.27 -1.24 11.31
C VAL A 41 -8.71 0.03 10.59
N LEU A 42 -9.20 1.04 11.32
CA LEU A 42 -9.56 2.34 10.74
C LEU A 42 -8.36 3.05 10.13
N GLY A 43 -7.20 3.03 10.81
CA GLY A 43 -5.96 3.60 10.29
C GLY A 43 -5.44 2.91 9.03
N LEU A 44 -5.56 1.58 8.94
CA LEU A 44 -5.23 0.82 7.73
C LEU A 44 -6.18 1.14 6.58
N ARG A 45 -7.49 1.22 6.83
CA ARG A 45 -8.48 1.61 5.81
C ARG A 45 -8.23 3.01 5.26
N ALA A 46 -8.06 3.99 6.14
CA ALA A 46 -7.75 5.37 5.73
C ALA A 46 -6.41 5.46 4.94
N THR A 47 -5.44 4.59 5.25
CA THR A 47 -4.17 4.53 4.51
C THR A 47 -4.34 3.90 3.12
N ALA A 48 -5.21 2.90 2.99
CA ALA A 48 -5.50 2.27 1.71
C ALA A 48 -6.30 3.20 0.78
N GLU A 49 -7.26 3.95 1.34
CA GLU A 49 -8.13 4.85 0.58
C GLU A 49 -7.39 6.11 0.09
N ASN A 50 -6.42 6.62 0.85
CA ASN A 50 -5.57 7.75 0.45
C ASN A 50 -4.36 7.33 -0.40
N ARG A 51 -4.25 6.05 -0.77
CA ARG A 51 -3.22 5.61 -1.71
C ARG A 51 -3.71 5.96 -3.11
N GLU A 52 -3.58 7.23 -3.48
CA GLU A 52 -3.86 7.66 -4.85
C GLU A 52 -3.06 6.74 -5.79
N PRO A 53 -3.72 6.13 -6.80
CA PRO A 53 -3.02 5.33 -7.78
C PRO A 53 -1.98 6.23 -8.44
N ALA A 54 -0.70 5.96 -8.16
CA ALA A 54 0.38 6.73 -8.76
C ALA A 54 0.23 6.60 -10.28
N PRO A 55 0.03 7.71 -11.02
CA PRO A 55 -0.13 7.63 -12.45
C PRO A 55 1.09 6.94 -13.04
N ILE A 56 0.85 6.01 -13.97
CA ILE A 56 1.92 5.28 -14.67
C ILE A 56 2.60 6.28 -15.62
N GLU A 57 3.49 7.10 -15.09
CA GLU A 57 4.26 8.06 -15.87
C GLU A 57 5.45 7.38 -16.52
N LEU A 58 5.23 6.99 -17.77
CA LEU A 58 6.27 6.44 -18.62
C LEU A 58 7.09 7.59 -19.20
N ASP A 59 8.22 7.86 -18.56
CA ASP A 59 9.26 8.76 -19.07
C ASP A 59 9.75 8.30 -20.46
N ALA A 60 10.35 9.22 -21.23
CA ALA A 60 10.82 8.98 -22.59
C ALA A 60 11.70 7.72 -22.72
N LYS A 61 12.56 7.46 -21.73
CA LYS A 61 13.41 6.25 -21.68
C LYS A 61 12.59 4.96 -21.50
N LYS A 62 11.57 5.01 -20.63
CA LYS A 62 10.68 3.86 -20.39
C LYS A 62 9.83 3.59 -21.64
N LYS A 63 9.29 4.64 -22.28
CA LYS A 63 8.54 4.54 -23.54
C LYS A 63 9.38 3.94 -24.67
N ALA A 64 10.63 4.39 -24.85
CA ALA A 64 11.53 3.83 -25.86
C ALA A 64 11.78 2.33 -25.63
N THR A 65 11.93 1.91 -24.37
CA THR A 65 12.13 0.51 -24.02
C THR A 65 10.89 -0.34 -24.32
N ILE A 66 9.69 0.14 -23.94
CA ILE A 66 8.43 -0.56 -24.23
C ILE A 66 8.20 -0.65 -25.74
N ARG A 67 8.46 0.44 -26.48
CA ARG A 67 8.32 0.47 -27.93
C ARG A 67 9.26 -0.52 -28.62
N ALA A 68 10.53 -0.58 -28.20
CA ALA A 68 11.49 -1.56 -28.71
C ALA A 68 11.07 -3.02 -28.40
N MET A 69 10.41 -3.27 -27.27
CA MET A 69 9.84 -4.59 -26.94
C MET A 69 8.62 -4.91 -27.81
N LEU A 70 7.75 -3.93 -28.07
CA LEU A 70 6.58 -4.09 -28.94
C LEU A 70 6.96 -4.30 -30.41
N GLU A 71 7.96 -3.58 -30.92
CA GLU A 71 8.50 -3.76 -32.27
C GLU A 71 9.07 -5.18 -32.50
N ARG A 72 9.50 -5.84 -31.41
CA ARG A 72 9.95 -7.24 -31.43
C ARG A 72 8.81 -8.26 -31.28
N GLY A 73 7.58 -7.82 -31.05
CA GLY A 73 6.43 -8.68 -30.76
C GLY A 73 6.36 -9.21 -29.32
N ASP A 74 7.20 -8.70 -28.41
CA ASP A 74 7.33 -9.18 -27.04
C ASP A 74 6.38 -8.45 -26.06
N GLU A 75 5.08 -8.36 -26.38
CA GLU A 75 4.08 -7.62 -25.58
C GLU A 75 4.00 -8.13 -24.13
N GLY A 76 4.09 -9.45 -23.92
CA GLY A 76 4.11 -10.05 -22.59
C GLY A 76 5.34 -9.67 -21.75
N ALA A 77 6.48 -9.35 -22.39
CA ALA A 77 7.66 -8.85 -21.70
C ALA A 77 7.49 -7.37 -21.34
N ALA A 78 6.91 -6.57 -22.24
CA ALA A 78 6.59 -5.16 -22.00
C ALA A 78 5.67 -4.98 -20.78
N ILE A 79 4.60 -5.78 -20.67
CA ILE A 79 3.68 -5.74 -19.52
C ILE A 79 4.41 -6.04 -18.20
N ARG A 80 5.24 -7.09 -18.17
CA ARG A 80 6.05 -7.43 -16.99
C ARG A 80 7.05 -6.34 -16.64
N GLN A 81 7.64 -5.69 -17.64
CA GLN A 81 8.56 -4.57 -17.43
C GLN A 81 7.87 -3.38 -16.77
N VAL A 82 6.63 -3.06 -17.18
CA VAL A 82 5.81 -2.03 -16.53
C VAL A 82 5.49 -2.41 -15.07
N GLN A 83 5.10 -3.66 -14.81
CA GLN A 83 4.85 -4.14 -13.44
C GLN A 83 6.10 -4.08 -12.54
N LEU A 84 7.28 -4.33 -13.10
CA LEU A 84 8.54 -4.19 -12.36
C LEU A 84 8.87 -2.74 -12.02
N TRP A 85 8.56 -1.81 -12.92
CA TRP A 85 8.78 -0.38 -12.67
C TRP A 85 7.73 0.24 -11.76
N PHE A 86 6.50 -0.27 -11.79
CA PHE A 86 5.38 0.23 -11.01
C PHE A 86 4.81 -0.89 -10.16
N ARG A 87 5.36 -1.04 -8.95
CA ARG A 87 5.05 -2.12 -8.01
C ARG A 87 3.57 -2.21 -7.62
N ASP A 88 2.86 -1.08 -7.64
CA ASP A 88 1.46 -0.99 -7.26
C ASP A 88 0.51 -1.11 -8.47
N THR A 89 1.04 -1.35 -9.69
CA THR A 89 0.26 -1.45 -10.92
C THR A 89 -0.28 -2.86 -11.15
N THR A 90 -1.57 -2.95 -11.44
CA THR A 90 -2.23 -4.21 -11.80
C THR A 90 -1.86 -4.68 -13.21
N SER A 91 -2.01 -5.98 -13.50
CA SER A 91 -1.78 -6.53 -14.84
C SER A 91 -2.63 -5.86 -15.92
N GLU A 92 -3.85 -5.47 -15.58
CA GLU A 92 -4.78 -4.74 -16.46
C GLU A 92 -4.26 -3.34 -16.81
N GLU A 93 -3.83 -2.58 -15.81
CA GLU A 93 -3.29 -1.23 -16.01
C GLU A 93 -1.97 -1.24 -16.77
N ALA A 94 -1.09 -2.20 -16.48
CA ALA A 94 0.15 -2.40 -17.22
C ALA A 94 -0.12 -2.73 -18.69
N ARG A 95 -1.12 -3.60 -18.96
CA ARG A 95 -1.55 -3.92 -20.33
C ARG A 95 -2.10 -2.69 -21.05
N ARG A 96 -2.97 -1.90 -20.43
CA ARG A 96 -3.50 -0.66 -21.05
C ARG A 96 -2.38 0.34 -21.35
N ALA A 97 -1.41 0.49 -20.46
CA ALA A 97 -0.26 1.36 -20.68
C ALA A 97 0.59 0.92 -21.88
N VAL A 98 0.75 -0.39 -22.08
CA VAL A 98 1.48 -0.97 -23.21
C VAL A 98 0.67 -0.90 -24.52
N GLN A 99 -0.62 -1.23 -24.49
CA GLN A 99 -1.51 -1.18 -25.66
C GLN A 99 -1.74 0.24 -26.19
N GLY A 100 -1.68 1.26 -25.33
CA GLY A 100 -1.71 2.65 -25.77
C GLY A 100 -0.44 3.12 -26.51
N MET A 101 0.57 2.24 -26.69
CA MET A 101 1.84 2.55 -27.37
C MET A 101 2.09 1.76 -28.65
N GLY A 102 1.31 0.71 -28.93
CA GLY A 102 1.36 -0.06 -30.17
C GLY A 102 0.48 0.57 -31.24
#